data_AF-A0A2M9ZJV8-F1
#
_entry.id   AF-A0A2M9ZJV8-F1
#
_cell.length_a   1.000
_cell.length_b   1.000
_cell.length_c   1.000
_cell.angle_alpha   90.00
_cell.angle_beta   90.00
_cell.angle_gamma   90.00
#
_symmetry.space_group_name_H-M   'P 1'
#
loop_
_entity.id
_entity.type
_entity.pdbx_description
1 polymer ?
#
loop_
_entity_poly.entity_id
_entity_poly.type
_entity_poly.pdbx_seq_one_letter_code
_entity_poly.pdbx_strand_id
1 'polypeptide(L)'
;MKPGKIRTILVICSFAILSTLTYSGCKKPKTERQLQIEETHKVYQERIKDSYEISEASESREEAVASFLKSVASGKPDHYIFTKEEYLNIFLPNTLNEGTLTANMTEEEAWEITAVRRAAALDHIKSTLKGIKPNQIKVETIRWKKPIRKLNALDGYPIGVVEIRVGKEVRTIEEIRLVVGHKGKYKVCVIST
;
A
#
# COMPACT_ATOMS: atom_id res chain seq x y z
N MET A 1 43.46 -74.65 -35.78
CA MET A 1 44.54 -73.63 -35.80
C MET A 1 44.32 -72.74 -37.03
N LYS A 2 44.07 -71.42 -36.81
CA LYS A 2 43.84 -70.30 -37.77
C LYS A 2 42.62 -70.39 -38.73
N PRO A 3 42.10 -69.27 -39.28
CA PRO A 3 41.74 -67.99 -38.64
C PRO A 3 40.44 -67.33 -39.21
N GLY A 4 39.90 -66.34 -38.49
CA GLY A 4 39.47 -65.05 -39.07
C GLY A 4 38.08 -64.90 -39.75
N LYS A 5 37.33 -63.89 -39.29
CA LYS A 5 36.41 -62.94 -39.99
C LYS A 5 35.63 -62.20 -38.88
N ILE A 6 35.98 -60.99 -38.44
CA ILE A 6 35.76 -59.64 -39.00
C ILE A 6 34.35 -59.39 -39.56
N ARG A 7 33.76 -58.28 -39.09
CA ARG A 7 32.48 -57.62 -39.42
C ARG A 7 31.32 -58.15 -38.58
N THR A 8 30.67 -57.34 -37.74
CA THR A 8 29.78 -56.25 -38.19
C THR A 8 29.71 -55.11 -37.17
N ILE A 9 30.11 -53.92 -37.59
CA ILE A 9 29.64 -52.64 -37.03
C ILE A 9 28.28 -52.38 -37.67
N LEU A 10 27.20 -52.27 -36.89
CA LEU A 10 25.99 -51.56 -37.30
C LEU A 10 25.14 -51.15 -36.09
N VAL A 11 25.18 -49.85 -35.80
CA VAL A 11 24.04 -48.96 -35.48
C VAL A 11 22.91 -49.56 -34.63
N ILE A 12 22.77 -49.07 -33.39
CA ILE A 12 21.58 -48.36 -32.88
C ILE A 12 22.09 -47.44 -31.75
N CYS A 13 22.59 -46.27 -32.14
CA CYS A 13 22.23 -45.05 -31.42
C CYS A 13 20.78 -44.74 -31.81
N SER A 14 20.06 -44.03 -30.94
CA SER A 14 18.67 -43.56 -31.09
C SER A 14 17.63 -44.56 -30.62
N PHE A 15 17.20 -44.46 -29.35
CA PHE A 15 15.79 -44.47 -28.92
C PHE A 15 15.70 -44.54 -27.38
N ALA A 16 16.10 -43.47 -26.70
CA ALA A 16 15.63 -43.15 -25.33
C ALA A 16 15.97 -41.72 -24.89
N ILE A 17 16.14 -40.78 -25.84
CA ILE A 17 16.18 -39.33 -25.55
C ILE A 17 15.05 -38.70 -26.35
N LEU A 18 13.79 -38.98 -25.99
CA LEU A 18 12.65 -38.15 -26.42
C LEU A 18 11.36 -38.49 -25.65
N SER A 19 11.34 -38.24 -24.34
CA SER A 19 10.07 -38.08 -23.60
C SER A 19 10.03 -36.82 -22.74
N THR A 20 10.95 -35.87 -22.97
CA THR A 20 10.97 -34.56 -22.28
C THR A 20 10.80 -33.40 -23.26
N LEU A 21 9.82 -33.49 -24.15
CA LEU A 21 9.27 -32.41 -24.96
C LEU A 21 7.80 -32.83 -25.14
N THR A 22 6.76 -32.17 -24.62
CA THR A 22 6.57 -30.76 -24.33
C THR A 22 5.41 -30.64 -23.32
N TYR A 23 5.68 -30.34 -22.05
CA TYR A 23 4.68 -29.64 -21.25
C TYR A 23 4.76 -28.17 -21.66
N SER A 24 4.26 -27.87 -22.86
CA SER A 24 4.00 -26.50 -23.26
C SER A 24 2.97 -25.97 -22.27
N GLY A 25 3.44 -25.24 -21.27
CA GLY A 25 2.61 -24.45 -20.39
C GLY A 25 1.87 -23.40 -21.22
N CYS A 26 0.76 -23.80 -21.83
CA CYS A 26 -0.23 -22.87 -22.39
C CYS A 26 -0.71 -22.00 -21.24
N LYS A 27 -0.10 -20.81 -21.08
CA LYS A 27 -0.65 -19.76 -20.25
C LYS A 27 -2.03 -19.46 -20.82
N LYS A 28 -3.08 -19.68 -20.01
CA LYS A 28 -4.45 -19.30 -20.39
C LYS A 28 -4.44 -17.85 -20.87
N PRO A 29 -5.20 -17.51 -21.93
CA PRO A 29 -5.29 -16.12 -22.38
C PRO A 29 -5.76 -15.25 -21.21
N LYS A 30 -5.09 -14.11 -21.03
CA LYS A 30 -5.44 -13.16 -19.98
C LYS A 30 -6.84 -12.61 -20.24
N THR A 31 -7.62 -12.46 -19.18
CA THR A 31 -8.93 -11.79 -19.27
C THR A 31 -8.75 -10.30 -19.51
N GLU A 32 -9.76 -9.62 -20.07
CA GLU A 32 -9.76 -8.17 -20.25
C GLU A 32 -9.45 -7.43 -18.93
N ARG A 33 -10.05 -7.90 -17.83
CA ARG A 33 -9.77 -7.37 -16.48
C ARG A 33 -8.30 -7.52 -16.09
N GLN A 34 -7.66 -8.65 -16.38
CA GLN A 34 -6.24 -8.86 -16.10
C GLN A 34 -5.36 -7.89 -16.89
N LEU A 35 -5.74 -7.58 -18.14
CA LEU A 35 -5.04 -6.59 -18.95
C LEU A 35 -5.18 -5.17 -18.36
N GLN A 36 -6.36 -4.79 -17.89
CA GLN A 36 -6.60 -3.48 -17.24
C GLN A 36 -5.80 -3.33 -15.93
N ILE A 37 -5.71 -4.39 -15.12
CA ILE A 37 -4.89 -4.39 -13.90
C ILE A 37 -3.40 -4.26 -14.26
N GLU A 38 -2.93 -4.97 -15.28
CA GLU A 38 -1.55 -4.86 -15.74
C GLU A 38 -1.20 -3.49 -16.30
N GLU A 39 -2.13 -2.85 -17.02
CA GLU A 39 -1.98 -1.47 -17.46
C GLU A 39 -1.89 -0.50 -16.28
N THR A 40 -2.77 -0.67 -15.29
CA THR A 40 -2.71 0.08 -14.02
C THR A 40 -1.35 -0.08 -13.33
N HIS A 41 -0.82 -1.30 -13.28
CA HIS A 41 0.50 -1.57 -12.70
C HIS A 41 1.63 -0.87 -13.45
N LYS A 42 1.60 -0.86 -14.78
CA LYS A 42 2.58 -0.14 -15.59
C LYS A 42 2.55 1.37 -15.31
N VAL A 43 1.35 1.95 -15.29
CA VAL A 43 1.15 3.37 -14.96
C VAL A 43 1.70 3.68 -13.56
N TYR A 44 1.46 2.82 -12.58
CA TYR A 44 2.01 2.98 -11.24
C TYR A 44 3.53 2.85 -11.20
N GLN A 45 4.12 1.91 -11.94
CA GLN A 45 5.58 1.79 -12.05
C GLN A 45 6.23 3.06 -12.61
N GLU A 46 5.61 3.70 -13.60
CA GLU A 46 6.10 4.97 -14.19
C GLU A 46 6.01 6.16 -13.22
N ARG A 47 5.13 6.10 -12.22
CA ARG A 47 4.95 7.15 -11.19
C ARG A 47 5.89 6.98 -9.99
N ILE A 48 6.67 5.91 -9.94
CA ILE A 48 7.68 5.71 -8.91
C ILE A 48 8.82 6.74 -9.10
N LYS A 49 9.14 7.47 -8.02
CA LYS A 49 10.18 8.50 -7.97
C LYS A 49 10.96 8.38 -6.66
N ASP A 50 12.21 8.84 -6.68
CA ASP A 50 13.05 8.90 -5.47
C ASP A 50 12.67 10.05 -4.52
N SER A 51 11.91 11.02 -5.03
CA SER A 51 11.50 12.20 -4.28
C SER A 51 10.08 12.62 -4.62
N TYR A 52 9.35 13.00 -3.58
CA TYR A 52 7.98 13.51 -3.69
C TYR A 52 7.84 14.80 -2.88
N GLU A 53 7.02 15.71 -3.41
CA GLU A 53 6.51 16.83 -2.62
C GLU A 53 5.17 16.40 -2.00
N ILE A 54 5.10 16.45 -0.68
CA ILE A 54 3.88 16.11 0.08
C ILE A 54 3.35 17.42 0.66
N SER A 55 2.17 17.81 0.22
CA SER A 55 1.51 19.04 0.67
C SER A 55 1.04 18.90 2.11
N GLU A 56 0.97 20.00 2.87
CA GLU A 56 0.41 20.00 4.25
C GLU A 56 0.98 18.90 5.15
N ALA A 57 2.28 18.65 5.02
CA ALA A 57 3.00 17.69 5.83
C ALA A 57 3.45 18.33 7.16
N SER A 58 3.75 17.47 8.14
CA SER A 58 4.30 17.84 9.44
C SER A 58 5.76 17.41 9.57
N GLU A 59 6.47 17.96 10.56
CA GLU A 59 7.91 17.68 10.78
C GLU A 59 8.15 16.38 11.56
N SER A 60 7.09 15.82 12.16
CA SER A 60 7.13 14.53 12.84
C SER A 60 5.86 13.73 12.59
N ARG A 61 5.98 12.40 12.74
CA ARG A 61 4.84 11.47 12.62
C ARG A 61 3.78 11.72 13.71
N GLU A 62 4.19 12.12 14.91
CA GLU A 62 3.29 12.50 16.00
C GLU A 62 2.52 13.79 15.66
N GLU A 63 3.22 14.79 15.12
CA GLU A 63 2.60 16.05 14.69
C GLU A 63 1.63 15.83 13.52
N ALA A 64 1.93 14.93 12.58
CA ALA A 64 1.02 14.60 11.48
C ALA A 64 -0.36 14.14 11.99
N VAL A 65 -0.37 13.28 13.01
CA VAL A 65 -1.61 12.81 13.66
C VAL A 65 -2.31 13.96 14.39
N ALA A 66 -1.57 14.76 15.15
CA ALA A 66 -2.14 15.87 15.90
C ALA A 66 -2.75 16.95 14.98
N SER A 67 -2.06 17.31 13.89
CA SER A 67 -2.50 18.29 12.91
C SER A 67 -3.75 17.81 12.16
N PHE A 68 -3.79 16.54 11.76
CA PHE A 68 -4.98 15.95 11.14
C PHE A 68 -6.19 15.99 12.08
N LEU A 69 -6.06 15.53 13.33
CA LEU A 69 -7.17 15.53 14.29
C LEU A 69 -7.69 16.95 14.60
N LYS A 70 -6.77 17.91 14.76
CA LYS A 70 -7.13 19.33 14.92
C LYS A 70 -7.87 19.86 13.70
N SER A 71 -7.45 19.46 12.50
CA SER A 71 -8.09 19.88 11.27
C SER A 71 -9.51 19.33 11.14
N VAL A 72 -9.72 18.06 11.45
CA VAL A 72 -11.06 17.45 11.51
C VAL A 72 -11.96 18.19 12.50
N ALA A 73 -11.48 18.46 13.71
CA ALA A 73 -12.22 19.23 14.72
C ALA A 73 -12.51 20.70 14.30
N SER A 74 -11.71 21.25 13.39
CA SER A 74 -11.93 22.59 12.81
C SER A 74 -12.90 22.60 11.62
N GLY A 75 -13.46 21.43 11.26
CA GLY A 75 -14.35 21.28 10.11
C GLY A 75 -13.63 21.18 8.76
N LYS A 76 -12.31 20.89 8.77
CA LYS A 76 -11.46 20.80 7.57
C LYS A 76 -10.85 19.39 7.45
N PRO A 77 -11.66 18.35 7.24
CA PRO A 77 -11.20 16.97 7.34
C PRO A 77 -10.26 16.52 6.23
N ASP A 78 -10.18 17.26 5.13
CA ASP A 78 -9.36 16.92 3.96
C ASP A 78 -7.92 17.44 4.05
N HIS A 79 -7.60 18.25 5.07
CA HIS A 79 -6.26 18.78 5.30
C HIS A 79 -5.44 17.80 6.16
N TYR A 80 -4.11 17.82 5.97
CA TYR A 80 -3.14 16.97 6.68
C TYR A 80 -3.35 15.44 6.51
N ILE A 81 -4.17 15.05 5.54
CA ILE A 81 -4.35 13.67 5.05
C ILE A 81 -4.03 13.61 3.57
N PHE A 82 -3.52 12.48 3.08
CA PHE A 82 -3.23 12.27 1.66
C PHE A 82 -4.47 12.59 0.81
N THR A 83 -4.32 13.52 -0.14
CA THR A 83 -5.35 13.81 -1.14
C THR A 83 -5.56 12.61 -2.06
N LYS A 84 -6.62 12.63 -2.89
CA LYS A 84 -6.79 11.62 -3.95
C LYS A 84 -5.54 11.55 -4.83
N GLU A 85 -5.02 12.70 -5.23
CA GLU A 85 -3.86 12.80 -6.10
C GLU A 85 -2.59 12.21 -5.43
N GLU A 86 -2.31 12.59 -4.18
CA GLU A 86 -1.18 12.03 -3.44
C GLU A 86 -1.35 10.52 -3.23
N TYR A 87 -2.57 10.05 -2.98
CA TYR A 87 -2.85 8.62 -2.82
C TYR A 87 -2.56 7.84 -4.11
N LEU A 88 -3.03 8.32 -5.26
CA LEU A 88 -2.88 7.65 -6.55
C LEU A 88 -1.49 7.81 -7.19
N ASN A 89 -0.82 8.93 -6.96
CA ASN A 89 0.47 9.25 -7.60
C ASN A 89 1.68 9.02 -6.71
N ILE A 90 1.49 8.87 -5.40
CA ILE A 90 2.57 8.65 -4.43
C ILE A 90 2.35 7.33 -3.69
N PHE A 91 1.22 7.15 -3.02
CA PHE A 91 1.05 5.99 -2.13
C PHE A 91 0.87 4.66 -2.88
N LEU A 92 -0.07 4.56 -3.83
CA LEU A 92 -0.32 3.32 -4.57
C LEU A 92 0.90 2.83 -5.37
N PRO A 93 1.62 3.70 -6.12
CA PRO A 93 2.88 3.32 -6.79
C PRO A 93 3.90 2.68 -5.86
N ASN A 94 4.06 3.23 -4.65
CA ASN A 94 5.05 2.77 -3.68
C ASN A 94 4.58 1.59 -2.82
N THR A 95 3.37 1.07 -3.04
CA THR A 95 2.79 -0.06 -2.29
C THR A 95 2.36 -1.23 -3.18
N LEU A 96 2.67 -1.20 -4.47
CA LEU A 96 2.36 -2.26 -5.44
C LEU A 96 2.73 -3.68 -4.93
N ASN A 97 3.91 -3.81 -4.33
CA ASN A 97 4.47 -5.11 -3.93
C ASN A 97 4.09 -5.52 -2.49
N GLU A 98 3.30 -4.70 -1.79
CA GLU A 98 2.94 -4.94 -0.38
C GLU A 98 1.75 -5.89 -0.21
N GLY A 99 1.20 -6.42 -1.32
CA GLY A 99 0.04 -7.33 -1.27
C GLY A 99 -1.20 -6.69 -0.64
N THR A 100 -1.39 -5.38 -0.84
CA THR A 100 -2.54 -4.64 -0.30
C THR A 100 -3.84 -5.07 -0.99
N LEU A 101 -4.98 -4.77 -0.37
CA LEU A 101 -6.31 -5.05 -0.95
C LEU A 101 -6.45 -4.47 -2.36
N THR A 102 -5.86 -3.29 -2.60
CA THR A 102 -5.94 -2.56 -3.87
C THR A 102 -4.90 -3.01 -4.90
N ALA A 103 -4.00 -3.93 -4.55
CA ALA A 103 -2.92 -4.36 -5.45
C ALA A 103 -3.44 -5.07 -6.71
N ASN A 104 -4.63 -5.67 -6.67
CA ASN A 104 -5.24 -6.39 -7.80
C ASN A 104 -6.50 -5.70 -8.33
N MET A 105 -6.56 -4.38 -8.22
CA MET A 105 -7.67 -3.55 -8.63
C MET A 105 -7.21 -2.58 -9.73
N THR A 106 -8.14 -2.12 -10.56
CA THR A 106 -7.90 -0.94 -11.40
C THR A 106 -7.75 0.31 -10.51
N GLU A 107 -7.19 1.38 -11.05
CA GLU A 107 -7.05 2.64 -10.32
C GLU A 107 -8.40 3.17 -9.79
N GLU A 108 -9.45 3.05 -10.60
CA GLU A 108 -10.80 3.49 -10.24
C GLU A 108 -11.38 2.65 -9.09
N GLU A 109 -11.32 1.32 -9.20
CA GLU A 109 -11.76 0.39 -8.15
C GLU A 109 -11.00 0.65 -6.84
N ALA A 110 -9.67 0.84 -6.92
CA ALA A 110 -8.81 1.09 -5.77
C ALA A 110 -9.18 2.40 -5.06
N TRP A 111 -9.49 3.46 -5.82
CA TRP A 111 -9.93 4.72 -5.24
C TRP A 111 -11.33 4.60 -4.65
N GLU A 112 -12.28 3.98 -5.35
CA GLU A 112 -13.66 3.86 -4.90
C GLU A 112 -13.74 3.18 -3.52
N ILE A 113 -13.08 2.01 -3.36
CA ILE A 113 -13.07 1.31 -2.08
C ILE A 113 -12.35 2.09 -0.98
N THR A 114 -11.29 2.82 -1.33
CA THR A 114 -10.56 3.69 -0.39
C THR A 114 -11.44 4.84 0.06
N ALA A 115 -12.18 5.47 -0.86
CA ALA A 115 -13.05 6.59 -0.57
C ALA A 115 -14.20 6.20 0.36
N VAL A 116 -14.84 5.05 0.13
CA VAL A 116 -15.90 4.52 1.00
C VAL A 116 -15.38 4.29 2.42
N ARG A 117 -14.24 3.61 2.56
CA ARG A 117 -13.62 3.34 3.86
C ARG A 117 -13.18 4.62 4.58
N ARG A 118 -12.64 5.57 3.81
CA ARG A 118 -12.22 6.88 4.32
C ARG A 118 -13.42 7.67 4.84
N ALA A 119 -14.54 7.67 4.12
CA ALA A 119 -15.77 8.34 4.56
C ALA A 119 -16.29 7.77 5.88
N ALA A 120 -16.42 6.44 5.98
CA ALA A 120 -16.87 5.78 7.21
C ALA A 120 -15.93 6.05 8.40
N ALA A 121 -14.62 5.97 8.19
CA ALA A 121 -13.62 6.29 9.20
C ALA A 121 -13.71 7.75 9.65
N LEU A 122 -13.88 8.67 8.69
CA LEU A 122 -13.97 10.08 8.97
C LEU A 122 -15.24 10.42 9.79
N ASP A 123 -16.37 9.78 9.49
CA ASP A 123 -17.59 9.97 10.27
C ASP A 123 -17.42 9.51 11.72
N HIS A 124 -16.72 8.39 11.92
CA HIS A 124 -16.35 7.90 13.25
C HIS A 124 -15.43 8.88 13.99
N ILE A 125 -14.37 9.38 13.33
CA ILE A 125 -13.46 10.37 13.92
C ILE A 125 -14.22 11.66 14.26
N LYS A 126 -15.06 12.17 13.36
CA LYS A 126 -15.90 13.36 13.61
C LYS A 126 -16.83 13.16 14.79
N SER A 127 -17.44 11.98 14.92
CA SER A 127 -18.28 11.62 16.06
C SER A 127 -17.50 11.65 17.37
N THR A 128 -16.32 11.03 17.39
CA THR A 128 -15.41 11.03 18.56
C THR A 128 -14.96 12.44 18.95
N LEU A 129 -14.78 13.33 17.97
CA LEU A 129 -14.36 14.72 18.16
C LEU A 129 -15.54 15.72 18.32
N LYS A 130 -16.78 15.26 18.34
CA LYS A 130 -17.97 16.15 18.35
C LYS A 130 -17.95 17.07 19.56
N GLY A 131 -18.08 18.38 19.30
CA GLY A 131 -18.10 19.43 20.33
C GLY A 131 -16.72 19.80 20.90
N ILE A 132 -15.63 19.20 20.39
CA ILE A 132 -14.27 19.44 20.86
C ILE A 132 -13.61 20.48 19.96
N LYS A 133 -13.09 21.57 20.55
CA LYS A 133 -12.34 22.57 19.79
C LYS A 133 -10.91 22.08 19.51
N PRO A 134 -10.28 22.48 18.39
CA PRO A 134 -8.94 22.02 18.03
C PRO A 134 -7.87 22.21 19.13
N ASN A 135 -7.93 23.32 19.87
CA ASN A 135 -6.99 23.62 20.96
C ASN A 135 -7.18 22.76 22.21
N GLN A 136 -8.29 22.01 22.32
CA GLN A 136 -8.56 21.10 23.44
C GLN A 136 -8.02 19.68 23.19
N ILE A 137 -7.63 19.37 21.96
CA ILE A 137 -7.11 18.05 21.59
C ILE A 137 -5.62 17.97 21.95
N LYS A 138 -5.30 17.08 22.89
CA LYS A 138 -3.93 16.69 23.20
C LYS A 138 -3.74 15.21 22.88
N VAL A 139 -2.87 14.90 21.92
CA VAL A 139 -2.47 13.52 21.66
C VAL A 139 -1.56 13.07 22.81
N GLU A 140 -1.99 12.08 23.58
CA GLU A 140 -1.20 11.57 24.71
C GLU A 140 -0.30 10.41 24.29
N THR A 141 -0.91 9.45 23.59
CA THR A 141 -0.23 8.23 23.20
C THR A 141 -0.58 7.91 21.76
N ILE A 142 0.42 7.55 20.96
CA ILE A 142 0.22 6.86 19.68
C ILE A 142 0.88 5.49 19.79
N ARG A 143 0.07 4.44 19.73
CA ARG A 143 0.58 3.06 19.75
C ARG A 143 0.96 2.66 18.33
N TRP A 144 2.21 2.88 17.96
CA TRP A 144 2.78 2.48 16.68
C TRP A 144 2.91 0.95 16.60
N LYS A 145 2.51 0.36 15.47
CA LYS A 145 2.75 -1.06 15.18
C LYS A 145 4.13 -1.23 14.55
N LYS A 146 4.76 -2.38 14.82
CA LYS A 146 6.00 -2.82 14.18
C LYS A 146 5.70 -3.93 13.16
N PRO A 147 6.54 -4.08 12.12
CA PRO A 147 7.66 -3.22 11.77
C PRO A 147 7.21 -1.91 11.08
N ILE A 148 8.12 -0.92 11.03
CA ILE A 148 8.00 0.18 10.06
C ILE A 148 8.13 -0.43 8.66
N ARG A 149 7.22 -0.08 7.75
CA ARG A 149 7.19 -0.63 6.40
C ARG A 149 8.06 0.22 5.49
N LYS A 150 8.99 -0.41 4.76
CA LYS A 150 9.76 0.30 3.74
C LYS A 150 9.02 0.25 2.41
N LEU A 151 8.39 1.36 2.04
CA LEU A 151 7.52 1.50 0.88
C LEU A 151 8.30 2.20 -0.24
N ASN A 152 9.31 1.51 -0.77
CA ASN A 152 10.25 2.07 -1.73
C ASN A 152 10.87 3.41 -1.23
N ALA A 153 10.55 4.56 -1.84
CA ALA A 153 11.06 5.88 -1.43
C ALA A 153 10.39 6.45 -0.15
N LEU A 154 9.37 5.76 0.37
CA LEU A 154 8.57 6.20 1.52
C LEU A 154 8.81 5.27 2.73
N ASP A 155 8.59 5.81 3.92
CA ASP A 155 8.51 5.03 5.16
C ASP A 155 7.06 5.01 5.65
N GLY A 156 6.49 3.82 5.82
CA GLY A 156 5.14 3.62 6.35
C GLY A 156 5.18 3.32 7.84
N TYR A 157 4.49 4.14 8.64
CA TYR A 157 4.38 4.02 10.09
C TYR A 157 2.96 3.56 10.46
N PRO A 158 2.72 2.25 10.65
CA PRO A 158 1.37 1.77 10.92
C PRO A 158 0.97 2.08 12.35
N ILE A 159 -0.29 2.44 12.56
CA ILE A 159 -0.84 2.83 13.85
C ILE A 159 -1.84 1.77 14.34
N GLY A 160 -1.83 1.51 15.65
CA GLY A 160 -2.85 0.71 16.32
C GLY A 160 -3.97 1.56 16.87
N VAL A 161 -3.63 2.46 17.79
CA VAL A 161 -4.59 3.34 18.43
C VAL A 161 -3.91 4.67 18.77
N VAL A 162 -4.69 5.73 18.67
CA VAL A 162 -4.36 7.08 19.13
C VAL A 162 -5.22 7.36 20.35
N GLU A 163 -4.59 7.71 21.46
CA GLU A 163 -5.27 8.19 22.67
C GLU A 163 -5.17 9.71 22.71
N ILE A 164 -6.32 10.37 22.78
CA ILE A 164 -6.40 11.82 22.96
C ILE A 164 -7.00 12.14 24.32
N ARG A 165 -6.45 13.16 24.98
CA ARG A 165 -7.03 13.74 26.19
C ARG A 165 -7.82 14.99 25.85
N VAL A 166 -9.04 15.04 26.36
CA VAL A 166 -9.96 16.18 26.28
C VAL A 166 -10.44 16.49 27.69
N GLY A 167 -9.86 17.53 28.31
CA GLY A 167 -10.08 17.80 29.72
C GLY A 167 -9.55 16.66 30.60
N LYS A 168 -10.44 15.95 31.31
CA LYS A 168 -10.12 14.80 32.16
C LYS A 168 -10.40 13.45 31.50
N GLU A 169 -11.04 13.44 30.33
CA GLU A 169 -11.39 12.23 29.61
C GLU A 169 -10.30 11.85 28.62
N VAL A 170 -10.08 10.55 28.45
CA VAL A 170 -9.27 9.97 27.38
C VAL A 170 -10.22 9.30 26.38
N ARG A 171 -10.04 9.61 25.09
CA ARG A 171 -10.77 8.97 23.99
C ARG A 171 -9.79 8.27 23.06
N THR A 172 -10.22 7.15 22.50
CA THR A 172 -9.42 6.35 21.57
C THR A 172 -9.89 6.54 20.14
N ILE A 173 -8.94 6.58 19.20
CA ILE A 173 -9.17 6.64 17.76
C ILE A 173 -8.34 5.54 17.12
N GLU A 174 -8.99 4.56 16.51
CA GLU A 174 -8.34 3.40 15.86
C GLU A 174 -8.35 3.50 14.34
N GLU A 175 -9.11 4.47 13.82
CA GLU A 175 -9.36 4.68 12.40
C GLU A 175 -8.14 5.22 11.66
N ILE A 176 -7.20 5.88 12.35
CA ILE A 176 -5.94 6.32 11.75
C ILE A 176 -5.01 5.10 11.65
N ARG A 177 -4.78 4.60 10.44
CA ARG A 177 -4.07 3.33 10.21
C ARG A 177 -2.61 3.50 9.79
N LEU A 178 -2.27 4.58 9.08
CA LEU A 178 -0.93 4.78 8.53
C LEU A 178 -0.55 6.26 8.43
N VAL A 179 0.62 6.60 8.94
CA VAL A 179 1.35 7.83 8.58
C VAL A 179 2.45 7.45 7.60
N VAL A 180 2.62 8.25 6.55
CA VAL A 180 3.74 8.12 5.60
C VAL A 180 4.76 9.20 5.90
N GLY A 181 6.04 8.82 5.91
CA GLY A 181 7.18 9.72 5.99
C GLY A 181 8.00 9.72 4.70
N HIS A 182 8.48 10.90 4.30
CA HIS A 182 9.40 11.07 3.19
C HIS A 182 10.29 12.30 3.45
N LYS A 183 11.62 12.11 3.42
CA LYS A 183 12.62 13.19 3.62
C LYS A 183 12.33 14.12 4.82
N GLY A 184 11.93 13.54 5.95
CA GLY A 184 11.62 14.29 7.18
C GLY A 184 10.25 14.95 7.22
N LYS A 185 9.41 14.78 6.18
CA LYS A 185 8.01 15.23 6.15
C LYS A 185 7.08 14.05 6.38
N TYR A 186 6.02 14.26 7.16
CA TYR A 186 5.09 13.22 7.58
C TYR A 186 3.64 13.65 7.36
N LYS A 187 2.78 12.75 6.87
CA LYS A 187 1.35 13.04 6.67
C LYS A 187 0.51 11.79 6.91
N VAL A 188 -0.71 11.97 7.43
CA VAL A 188 -1.67 10.86 7.56
C VAL A 188 -2.01 10.37 6.15
N CYS A 189 -1.87 9.07 5.90
CA CYS A 189 -2.06 8.51 4.57
C CYS A 189 -3.34 7.68 4.48
N VAL A 190 -3.55 6.80 5.46
CA VAL A 190 -4.67 5.85 5.47
C VAL A 190 -5.49 6.04 6.75
N ILE A 191 -6.77 6.32 6.56
CA ILE A 191 -7.81 6.15 7.57
C ILE A 191 -8.83 5.13 7.08
N SER A 192 -9.25 4.20 7.94
CA SER A 192 -10.25 3.19 7.60
C SER A 192 -10.82 2.53 8.86
N THR A 193 -12.09 2.14 8.79
CA THR A 193 -12.73 1.20 9.72
C THR A 193 -12.20 -0.20 9.49
#